data_AF-A0A820IXC3-F1
#
_entry.id   AF-A0A820IXC3-F1
#
_cell.length_a   1.000
_cell.length_b   1.000
_cell.length_c   1.000
_cell.angle_alpha   90.00
_cell.angle_beta   90.00
_cell.angle_gamma   90.00
#
_symmetry.space_group_name_H-M   'P 1'
#
loop_
_entity.id
_entity.type
_entity.pdbx_description
1 polymer ?
#
loop_
_entity_poly.entity_id
_entity_poly.type
_entity_poly.pdbx_seq_one_letter_code
_entity_poly.pdbx_strand_id
1 'polypeptide(L)'
;MAEDAVVKNQLAEALYRRIIRAHASREKFRICIVLPLLPGFDNVNAVQAVLYFIMRSITKGEGSLYKRLEKEGVPPDDYISFYGMRAHDVLMGTLVTEIIYVHSKLMIIDDRMAIFGIANINDRP
;
A
#
# COMPACT_ATOMS: atom_id res chain seq x y z
N MET A 1 -21.50 -3.92 9.06
CA MET A 1 -20.57 -3.70 7.93
C MET A 1 -20.15 -2.25 8.02
N ALA A 2 -18.86 -1.93 8.00
CA ALA A 2 -18.43 -0.53 8.04
C ALA A 2 -19.16 0.20 6.90
N GLU A 3 -19.98 1.19 7.24
CA GLU A 3 -20.64 2.06 6.28
C GLU A 3 -19.61 2.58 5.26
N ASP A 4 -20.08 2.98 4.07
CA ASP A 4 -19.28 3.56 2.99
C ASP A 4 -18.61 4.88 3.41
N ALA A 5 -17.66 4.80 4.35
CA ALA A 5 -16.83 5.91 4.75
C ALA A 5 -16.08 6.35 3.49
N VAL A 6 -16.36 7.59 3.10
CA VAL A 6 -15.76 8.21 1.92
C VAL A 6 -14.31 8.51 2.28
N VAL A 7 -13.38 7.85 1.57
CA VAL A 7 -11.95 8.15 1.65
C VAL A 7 -11.71 9.50 0.99
N LYS A 8 -11.11 10.45 1.72
CA LYS A 8 -10.96 11.86 1.32
C LYS A 8 -9.54 12.19 0.82
N ASN A 9 -8.50 11.57 1.38
CA ASN A 9 -7.14 11.82 0.92
C ASN A 9 -6.99 11.47 -0.57
N GLN A 10 -6.08 12.19 -1.23
CA GLN A 10 -5.89 12.09 -2.68
C GLN A 10 -4.64 11.31 -3.06
N LEU A 11 -4.03 10.54 -2.14
CA LEU A 11 -2.77 9.88 -2.45
C LEU A 11 -2.95 8.82 -3.55
N ALA A 12 -3.97 7.97 -3.43
CA ALA A 12 -4.27 6.96 -4.46
C ALA A 12 -4.55 7.61 -5.83
N GLU A 13 -5.24 8.75 -5.83
CA GLU A 13 -5.51 9.54 -7.04
C GLU A 13 -4.22 10.14 -7.63
N ALA A 14 -3.32 10.65 -6.80
CA ALA A 14 -2.03 11.17 -7.24
C ALA A 14 -1.15 10.09 -7.85
N LEU A 15 -1.08 8.90 -7.24
CA LEU A 15 -0.36 7.74 -7.76
C LEU A 15 -0.93 7.31 -9.12
N TYR A 16 -2.26 7.17 -9.22
CA TYR A 16 -2.95 6.86 -10.47
C TYR A 16 -2.55 7.84 -11.58
N ARG A 17 -2.73 9.16 -11.35
CA ARG A 17 -2.40 10.19 -12.36
C ARG A 17 -0.93 10.17 -12.76
N ARG A 18 -0.03 9.91 -11.81
CA ARG A 18 1.41 9.86 -12.08
C ARG A 18 1.78 8.65 -12.95
N ILE A 19 1.18 7.49 -12.70
CA ILE A 19 1.35 6.28 -13.49
C ILE A 19 0.82 6.50 -14.92
N ILE A 20 -0.40 7.01 -15.06
CA ILE A 20 -0.98 7.32 -16.39
C ILE A 20 -0.06 8.27 -17.17
N ARG A 21 0.46 9.31 -16.53
CA ARG A 21 1.40 10.23 -17.15
C ARG A 21 2.68 9.53 -17.61
N ALA A 22 3.28 8.69 -16.77
CA ALA A 22 4.48 7.93 -17.12
C ALA A 22 4.24 6.99 -18.30
N HIS A 23 3.09 6.32 -18.32
CA HIS A 23 2.71 5.42 -19.40
C HIS A 23 2.54 6.18 -20.72
N ALA A 24 1.81 7.30 -20.70
CA ALA A 24 1.59 8.13 -21.88
C ALA A 24 2.90 8.71 -22.46
N SER A 25 3.86 9.09 -21.61
CA SER A 25 5.16 9.60 -22.03
C SER A 25 6.22 8.52 -22.29
N ARG A 26 5.90 7.23 -22.10
CA ARG A 26 6.84 6.11 -22.13
C ARG A 26 8.05 6.32 -21.21
N GLU A 27 7.82 6.96 -20.07
CA GLU A 27 8.81 7.21 -19.05
C GLU A 27 9.04 5.96 -18.19
N LYS A 28 10.31 5.66 -17.88
CA LYS A 28 10.65 4.65 -16.87
C LYS A 28 10.24 5.19 -15.50
N PHE A 29 9.21 4.59 -14.91
CA PHE A 29 8.68 5.01 -13.62
C PHE A 29 8.32 3.78 -12.77
N ARG A 30 8.64 3.84 -11.47
CA ARG A 30 8.41 2.73 -10.54
C ARG A 30 8.01 3.23 -9.17
N ILE A 31 7.04 2.56 -8.55
CA ILE A 31 6.60 2.77 -7.18
C ILE A 31 6.75 1.44 -6.43
N CYS A 32 7.45 1.47 -5.29
CA CYS A 32 7.55 0.35 -4.37
C CYS A 32 6.86 0.73 -3.06
N ILE A 33 5.86 -0.06 -2.65
CA ILE A 33 5.12 0.16 -1.40
C ILE A 33 5.39 -1.00 -0.46
N VAL A 34 5.90 -0.69 0.74
CA VAL A 34 6.12 -1.66 1.81
C VAL A 34 5.08 -1.42 2.89
N LEU A 35 4.25 -2.43 3.16
CA LEU A 35 3.16 -2.38 4.15
C LEU A 35 3.36 -3.50 5.19
N PRO A 36 2.81 -3.37 6.41
CA PRO A 36 2.77 -4.50 7.32
C PRO A 36 1.93 -5.63 6.72
N LEU A 37 2.40 -6.88 6.84
CA LEU A 37 1.68 -8.06 6.33
C LEU A 37 0.31 -8.23 7.00
N LEU A 38 0.22 -7.87 8.28
CA LEU A 38 -1.02 -7.81 9.04
C LEU A 38 -1.05 -6.51 9.86
N PRO A 39 -2.22 -5.86 10.00
CA PRO A 39 -2.41 -4.79 10.97
C PRO A 39 -2.07 -5.24 12.40
N GLY A 40 -1.36 -4.39 13.15
CA GLY A 40 -0.90 -4.68 14.52
C GLY A 40 -1.98 -4.41 15.57
N PHE A 41 -3.12 -5.12 15.47
CA PHE A 41 -4.21 -5.03 16.43
C PHE A 41 -4.57 -6.41 16.96
N ASP A 42 -4.84 -6.51 18.26
CA ASP A 42 -5.34 -7.75 18.88
C ASP A 42 -6.82 -8.00 18.54
N ASN A 43 -7.55 -6.95 18.14
CA ASN A 43 -8.97 -7.03 17.80
C ASN A 43 -9.16 -7.41 16.32
N VAL A 44 -9.72 -8.61 16.09
CA VAL A 44 -10.00 -9.15 14.75
C VAL A 44 -10.87 -8.22 13.90
N ASN A 45 -11.87 -7.56 14.48
CA ASN A 45 -12.73 -6.64 13.73
C ASN A 45 -11.97 -5.40 13.26
N ALA A 46 -11.03 -4.90 14.07
CA ALA A 46 -10.16 -3.79 13.69
C ALA A 46 -9.19 -4.19 12.57
N VAL A 47 -8.60 -5.40 12.67
CA VAL A 47 -7.77 -5.98 11.61
C VAL A 47 -8.56 -6.08 10.29
N GLN A 48 -9.77 -6.64 10.33
CA GLN A 48 -10.63 -6.80 9.15
C GLN A 48 -11.02 -5.46 8.53
N ALA A 49 -11.35 -4.45 9.35
CA ALA A 49 -11.70 -3.12 8.86
C ALA A 49 -10.53 -2.46 8.12
N VAL A 50 -9.31 -2.54 8.69
CA VAL A 50 -8.12 -1.97 8.03
C VAL A 50 -7.79 -2.73 6.74
N LEU A 51 -7.83 -4.07 6.76
CA LEU A 51 -7.61 -4.88 5.56
C LEU A 51 -8.64 -4.60 4.47
N TYR A 52 -9.90 -4.35 4.84
CA TYR A 52 -10.95 -3.96 3.90
C TYR A 52 -10.57 -2.67 3.14
N PHE A 53 -10.14 -1.62 3.84
CA PHE A 53 -9.74 -0.37 3.18
C PHE A 53 -8.46 -0.52 2.37
N ILE A 54 -7.45 -1.26 2.86
CA ILE A 54 -6.23 -1.55 2.09
C ILE A 54 -6.60 -2.23 0.76
N MET A 55 -7.40 -3.29 0.83
CA MET A 55 -7.82 -4.01 -0.38
C MET A 55 -8.67 -3.14 -1.29
N ARG A 56 -9.60 -2.35 -0.75
CA ARG A 56 -10.44 -1.42 -1.53
C ARG A 56 -9.62 -0.35 -2.25
N SER A 57 -8.56 0.15 -1.63
CA SER A 57 -7.67 1.14 -2.26
C SER A 57 -6.79 0.53 -3.36
N ILE A 58 -6.33 -0.71 -3.18
CA ILE A 58 -5.34 -1.31 -4.09
C ILE A 58 -6.01 -2.14 -5.19
N THR A 59 -6.77 -3.19 -4.84
CA THR A 59 -7.19 -4.25 -5.80
C THR A 59 -8.69 -4.51 -5.89
N LYS A 60 -9.48 -4.19 -4.85
CA LYS A 60 -10.89 -4.58 -4.76
C LYS A 60 -11.82 -3.42 -5.08
N GLY A 61 -12.73 -3.68 -6.02
CA GLY A 61 -13.76 -2.73 -6.45
C GLY A 61 -13.32 -1.85 -7.61
N GLU A 62 -14.31 -1.33 -8.34
CA GLU A 62 -14.12 -0.58 -9.59
C GLU A 62 -13.33 0.73 -9.42
N GLY A 63 -13.30 1.27 -8.20
CA GLY A 63 -12.54 2.47 -7.84
C GLY A 63 -11.12 2.20 -7.34
N SER A 64 -10.71 0.94 -7.21
CA SER A 64 -9.36 0.58 -6.76
C SER A 64 -8.29 0.98 -7.78
N LEU A 65 -7.07 1.22 -7.32
CA LEU A 65 -5.96 1.64 -8.18
C LEU A 65 -5.71 0.67 -9.34
N TYR A 66 -5.65 -0.64 -9.06
CA TYR A 66 -5.43 -1.66 -10.09
C TYR A 66 -6.55 -1.65 -11.13
N LYS A 67 -7.83 -1.68 -10.69
CA LYS A 67 -8.96 -1.73 -11.63
C LYS A 67 -9.06 -0.49 -12.49
N ARG A 68 -8.70 0.67 -11.95
CA ARG A 68 -8.65 1.92 -12.71
C ARG A 68 -7.54 1.91 -13.76
N LEU A 69 -6.34 1.44 -13.42
CA LEU A 69 -5.23 1.34 -14.37
C LEU A 69 -5.50 0.30 -15.47
N GLU A 70 -6.03 -0.87 -15.11
CA GLU A 70 -6.42 -1.92 -16.06
C GLU A 70 -7.43 -1.42 -17.11
N LYS A 71 -8.40 -0.60 -16.69
CA LYS A 71 -9.39 0.01 -17.61
C LYS A 71 -8.78 0.96 -18.64
N GLU A 72 -7.68 1.62 -18.29
CA GLU A 72 -6.93 2.48 -19.21
C GLU A 72 -5.93 1.68 -20.07
N GLY A 73 -5.93 0.33 -19.96
CA GLY A 73 -4.99 -0.54 -20.65
C GLY A 73 -3.56 -0.45 -20.11
N VAL A 74 -3.38 0.09 -18.90
CA VAL A 74 -2.07 0.24 -18.25
C VAL A 74 -1.83 -0.94 -17.31
N PRO A 75 -0.85 -1.83 -17.60
CA PRO A 75 -0.53 -2.94 -16.71
C PRO A 75 0.05 -2.41 -15.39
N PRO A 76 -0.63 -2.58 -14.24
CA PRO A 76 -0.18 -1.98 -12.98
C PRO A 76 1.19 -2.50 -12.53
N ASP A 77 1.46 -3.79 -12.78
CA ASP A 77 2.66 -4.47 -12.30
C ASP A 77 3.96 -3.97 -12.93
N ASP A 78 3.88 -3.23 -14.04
CA ASP A 78 5.02 -2.53 -14.64
C ASP A 78 5.42 -1.30 -13.80
N TYR A 79 4.46 -0.67 -13.12
CA TYR A 79 4.64 0.63 -12.45
C TYR A 79 4.62 0.56 -10.93
N ILE A 80 3.87 -0.36 -10.32
CA ILE A 80 3.67 -0.40 -8.87
C ILE A 80 3.77 -1.81 -8.32
N SER A 81 4.39 -1.97 -7.15
CA SER A 81 4.43 -3.25 -6.44
C SER A 81 4.35 -3.09 -4.93
N PHE A 82 3.77 -4.11 -4.31
CA PHE A 82 3.48 -4.16 -2.88
C PHE A 82 4.26 -5.27 -2.21
N TYR A 83 4.91 -4.95 -1.09
CA TYR A 83 5.75 -5.85 -0.34
C TYR A 83 5.36 -5.84 1.13
N GLY A 84 5.56 -6.98 1.79
CA GLY A 84 5.56 -7.10 3.24
C GLY A 84 6.88 -7.70 3.70
N MET A 85 7.17 -7.57 4.99
CA MET A 85 8.43 -8.05 5.56
C MET A 85 8.17 -9.19 6.56
N ARG A 86 9.03 -10.21 6.51
CA ARG A 86 8.98 -11.40 7.37
C ARG A 86 10.41 -11.89 7.62
N ALA A 87 10.68 -12.32 8.84
CA ALA A 87 11.92 -12.95 9.25
C ALA A 87 11.68 -14.39 9.70
N HIS A 88 12.75 -15.17 9.81
CA HIS A 88 12.76 -16.51 10.38
C HIS A 88 14.02 -16.70 11.22
N ASP A 89 13.92 -17.56 12.24
CA ASP A 89 15.04 -17.90 13.12
C ASP A 89 14.81 -19.27 13.79
N VAL A 90 15.75 -19.74 14.61
CA VAL A 90 15.62 -20.94 15.43
C VAL A 90 15.43 -20.53 16.90
N LEU A 91 14.26 -20.85 17.46
CA LEU A 91 13.95 -20.65 18.87
C LEU A 91 13.86 -22.00 19.58
N MET A 92 14.73 -22.24 20.57
CA MET A 92 14.77 -23.50 21.34
C MET A 92 14.84 -24.75 20.46
N GLY A 93 15.70 -24.72 19.43
CA GLY A 93 15.87 -25.82 18.47
C GLY A 93 14.74 -25.97 17.45
N THR A 94 13.73 -25.09 17.47
CA THR A 94 12.59 -25.12 16.54
C THR A 94 12.66 -23.94 15.57
N LEU A 95 12.49 -24.21 14.27
CA LEU A 95 12.36 -23.15 13.27
C LEU A 95 11.07 -22.35 13.49
N VAL A 96 11.20 -21.03 13.57
CA VAL A 96 10.09 -20.08 13.74
C VAL A 96 10.16 -18.99 12.66
N THR A 97 9.01 -18.38 12.36
CA THR A 97 8.94 -17.21 11.47
C THR A 97 7.96 -16.18 12.01
N GLU A 98 8.32 -14.91 11.91
CA GLU A 98 7.45 -13.82 12.32
C GLU A 98 7.44 -12.65 11.32
N ILE A 99 6.33 -11.92 11.32
CA ILE A 99 6.22 -10.71 10.52
C ILE A 99 7.14 -9.63 11.08
N ILE A 100 7.82 -8.90 10.20
CA ILE A 100 8.47 -7.65 10.60
C ILE A 100 7.40 -6.56 10.46
N TYR A 101 7.00 -5.98 11.58
CA TYR A 101 5.96 -4.97 11.59
C TYR A 101 6.48 -3.64 11.07
N VAL A 102 6.03 -3.26 9.86
CA VAL A 102 6.42 -2.02 9.19
C VAL A 102 5.67 -0.86 9.85
N HIS A 103 6.35 -0.17 10.77
CA HIS A 103 5.81 1.00 11.46
C HIS A 103 6.28 2.34 10.86
N SER A 104 7.10 2.31 9.81
CA SER A 104 7.64 3.50 9.15
C SER A 104 6.54 4.35 8.50
N LYS A 105 6.70 5.68 8.54
CA LYS A 105 5.95 6.65 7.72
C LYS A 105 6.98 7.45 6.94
N LEU A 106 7.42 6.84 5.85
CA LEU A 106 8.55 7.28 5.05
C LEU A 106 8.18 7.19 3.57
N MET A 107 8.57 8.19 2.79
CA MET A 107 8.54 8.17 1.33
C MET A 107 9.88 8.70 0.82
N ILE A 108 10.49 8.00 -0.14
CA ILE A 108 11.70 8.43 -0.85
C ILE A 108 11.28 8.69 -2.29
N ILE A 109 11.72 9.82 -2.85
CA ILE A 109 11.39 10.27 -4.20
C ILE A 109 12.69 10.55 -4.96
N ASP A 110 12.86 9.85 -6.09
CA ASP A 110 13.94 10.03 -7.07
C ASP A 110 15.36 10.09 -6.48
N ASP A 111 15.60 9.41 -5.35
CA ASP A 111 16.85 9.44 -4.56
C ASP A 111 17.34 10.86 -4.19
N ARG A 112 16.43 11.84 -4.21
CA ARG A 112 16.74 13.27 -3.99
C ARG A 112 15.97 13.86 -2.84
N MET A 113 14.83 13.26 -2.49
CA MET A 113 13.96 13.75 -1.44
C MET A 113 13.47 12.59 -0.58
N ALA A 114 13.37 12.84 0.72
CA ALA A 114 12.70 11.94 1.64
C ALA A 114 11.70 12.73 2.50
N ILE A 115 10.51 12.18 2.67
CA ILE A 115 9.48 12.65 3.60
C ILE A 115 9.42 11.62 4.73
N PHE A 116 9.67 12.04 5.95
CA PHE A 116 9.53 11.23 7.16
C PHE A 116 8.60 11.94 8.14
N GLY A 117 7.85 11.16 8.92
CA GLY A 117 6.97 11.74 9.92
C GLY A 117 6.23 10.70 10.74
N ILE A 118 5.12 11.13 11.31
CA ILE A 118 4.23 10.28 12.12
C ILE A 118 2.92 9.94 11.39
N ALA A 119 2.59 10.68 10.33
CA ALA A 119 1.32 10.58 9.63
C ALA A 119 1.25 9.31 8.78
N ASN A 120 0.27 8.45 9.07
CA ASN A 120 -0.04 7.31 8.23
C ASN A 120 -0.70 7.77 6.92
N ILE A 121 -0.69 6.91 5.92
CA ILE A 121 -1.49 7.09 4.71
C ILE A 121 -2.92 6.61 5.01
N ASN A 122 -3.72 7.48 5.63
CA ASN A 122 -5.15 7.31 5.84
C ASN A 122 -5.79 8.65 6.24
N ASP A 123 -7.13 8.68 6.36
CA ASP A 123 -7.90 9.86 6.76
C ASP A 123 -8.09 9.98 8.28
N ARG A 124 -7.32 9.24 9.08
CA ARG A 124 -7.46 9.33 10.54
C ARG A 124 -7.14 10.77 10.96
N PRO A 125 -7.97 11.39 11.83
CA PRO A 125 -7.70 12.72 12.36
C PRO A 125 -6.40 12.75 13.18
#